data_AF-A8MNN4-F1
#
_entry.id   AF-A8MNN4-F1
#
_cell.length_a   1.000
_cell.length_b   1.000
_cell.length_c   1.000
_cell.angle_alpha   90.00
_cell.angle_beta   90.00
_cell.angle_gamma   90.00
#
_symmetry.space_group_name_H-M   'P 1'
#
loop_
_entity.id
_entity.type
_entity.pdbx_description
1 polymer ?
#
loop_
_entity_poly.entity_id
_entity_poly.type
_entity_poly.pdbx_seq_one_letter_code
_entity_poly.pdbx_strand_id
1 'polypeptide(L)'
;ENQPFVLMGTSAGGNLAFGTALRLIDQDMADKVSGVVALAPITVHPDAVPEHLKEQYTAYEENAELTVNSRGAMQVFFDCYKAPVDDVYTSCLLHPRLLALPKVYIAELGLDTLRDDARLMKQALDAAKVPIMYDAYPGYPHCSFMFPFKSL
;
A
#
# COMPACT_ATOMS: atom_id res chain seq x y z
N GLU A 1 10.82 25.31 15.24
CA GLU A 1 11.61 24.42 14.35
C GLU A 1 10.64 23.53 13.60
N ASN A 2 10.81 23.36 12.28
CA ASN A 2 9.96 22.44 11.49
C ASN A 2 10.47 21.01 11.71
N GLN A 3 9.79 20.25 12.54
CA GLN A 3 10.08 18.82 12.74
C GLN A 3 9.47 18.00 11.59
N PRO A 4 10.22 17.06 11.00
CA PRO A 4 9.70 16.19 9.95
C PRO A 4 8.63 15.25 10.51
N PHE A 5 7.61 14.95 9.72
CA PHE A 5 6.42 14.20 10.13
C PHE A 5 6.33 12.83 9.46
N VAL A 6 5.61 11.93 10.12
CA VAL A 6 5.26 10.61 9.59
C VAL A 6 3.89 10.69 8.94
N LEU A 7 3.76 10.12 7.73
CA LEU A 7 2.47 9.94 7.07
C LEU A 7 1.97 8.53 7.38
N MET A 8 0.73 8.42 7.83
CA MET A 8 0.14 7.14 8.23
C MET A 8 -1.25 6.98 7.65
N GLY A 9 -1.57 5.75 7.24
CA GLY A 9 -2.94 5.43 6.88
C GLY A 9 -3.18 3.94 6.68
N THR A 10 -4.47 3.60 6.59
CA THR A 10 -4.99 2.25 6.41
C THR A 10 -5.68 2.13 5.06
N SER A 11 -5.51 1.02 4.33
CA SER A 11 -6.25 0.77 3.09
C SER A 11 -6.00 1.87 2.05
N ALA A 12 -7.05 2.51 1.54
CA ALA A 12 -6.95 3.72 0.72
C ALA A 12 -6.22 4.88 1.45
N GLY A 13 -6.29 4.97 2.77
CA GLY A 13 -5.46 5.89 3.55
C GLY A 13 -3.98 5.55 3.52
N GLY A 14 -3.62 4.25 3.44
CA GLY A 14 -2.23 3.81 3.28
C GLY A 14 -1.69 4.17 1.90
N ASN A 15 -2.55 4.07 0.88
CA ASN A 15 -2.28 4.61 -0.45
C ASN A 15 -2.00 6.11 -0.43
N LEU A 16 -2.91 6.90 0.17
CA LEU A 16 -2.74 8.35 0.30
C LEU A 16 -1.48 8.72 1.09
N ALA A 17 -1.08 7.94 2.08
CA ALA A 17 0.16 8.15 2.82
C ALA A 17 1.40 8.00 1.90
N PHE A 18 1.44 6.94 1.07
CA PHE A 18 2.48 6.78 0.06
C PHE A 18 2.44 7.89 -1.00
N GLY A 19 1.28 8.12 -1.61
CA GLY A 19 1.12 9.12 -2.67
C GLY A 19 1.49 10.53 -2.20
N THR A 20 1.09 10.90 -0.98
CA THR A 20 1.47 12.19 -0.38
C THR A 20 2.97 12.28 -0.13
N ALA A 21 3.60 11.23 0.42
CA ALA A 21 5.04 11.22 0.66
C ALA A 21 5.83 11.39 -0.64
N LEU A 22 5.46 10.63 -1.67
CA LEU A 22 6.10 10.67 -2.99
C LEU A 22 5.86 12.02 -3.68
N ARG A 23 4.67 12.60 -3.54
CA ARG A 23 4.37 13.95 -4.04
C ARG A 23 5.23 15.02 -3.35
N LEU A 24 5.43 14.95 -2.04
CA LEU A 24 6.33 15.86 -1.31
C LEU A 24 7.78 15.71 -1.77
N ILE A 25 8.23 14.48 -2.00
CA ILE A 25 9.56 14.19 -2.54
C ILE A 25 9.74 14.80 -3.93
N ASP A 26 8.72 14.74 -4.79
CA ASP A 26 8.70 15.38 -6.11
C ASP A 26 8.67 16.90 -6.09
N GLN A 27 8.21 17.48 -4.98
CA GLN A 27 8.21 18.92 -4.75
C GLN A 27 9.43 19.39 -3.95
N ASP A 28 10.50 18.60 -3.90
CA ASP A 28 11.75 18.89 -3.17
C ASP A 28 11.55 19.13 -1.66
N MET A 29 10.50 18.54 -1.08
CA MET A 29 10.17 18.59 0.35
C MET A 29 10.44 17.26 1.07
N ALA A 30 11.40 16.47 0.57
CA ALA A 30 11.77 15.19 1.17
C ALA A 30 12.24 15.33 2.64
N ASP A 31 12.81 16.47 3.00
CA ASP A 31 13.25 16.80 4.37
C ASP A 31 12.09 16.93 5.37
N LYS A 32 10.84 17.05 4.88
CA LYS A 32 9.62 17.10 5.72
C LYS A 32 9.08 15.73 6.07
N VAL A 33 9.43 14.70 5.31
CA VAL A 33 8.93 13.34 5.52
C VAL A 33 9.96 12.57 6.35
N SER A 34 9.57 12.06 7.52
CA SER A 34 10.41 11.18 8.33
C SER A 34 10.08 9.70 8.17
N GLY A 35 8.95 9.36 7.55
CA GLY A 35 8.58 7.98 7.24
C GLY A 35 7.14 7.82 6.76
N VAL A 36 6.82 6.62 6.28
CA VAL A 36 5.47 6.21 5.90
C VAL A 36 5.07 4.99 6.71
N VAL A 37 3.85 4.97 7.26
CA VAL A 37 3.27 3.85 7.99
C VAL A 37 1.98 3.44 7.27
N ALA A 38 2.01 2.31 6.59
CA ALA A 38 0.95 1.88 5.69
C ALA A 38 0.35 0.55 6.15
N LEU A 39 -0.90 0.57 6.61
CA LEU A 39 -1.59 -0.62 7.11
C LEU A 39 -2.51 -1.18 6.01
N ALA A 40 -2.28 -2.41 5.56
CA ALA A 40 -3.02 -3.03 4.45
C ALA A 40 -3.20 -2.10 3.23
N PRO A 41 -2.12 -1.50 2.68
CA PRO A 41 -2.25 -0.44 1.69
C PRO A 41 -2.64 -0.94 0.30
N ILE A 42 -3.38 -0.11 -0.44
CA ILE A 42 -3.44 -0.18 -1.91
C ILE A 42 -2.15 0.46 -2.44
N THR A 43 -1.42 -0.21 -3.31
CA THR A 43 -0.15 0.31 -3.87
C THR A 43 -0.10 0.28 -5.38
N VAL A 44 -1.01 -0.46 -6.04
CA VAL A 44 -1.11 -0.51 -7.50
C VAL A 44 -2.53 -0.84 -7.94
N HIS A 45 -2.99 -0.22 -9.03
CA HIS A 45 -4.23 -0.64 -9.69
C HIS A 45 -4.04 -2.04 -10.32
N PRO A 46 -5.00 -2.97 -10.24
CA PRO A 46 -4.86 -4.33 -10.81
C PRO A 46 -4.43 -4.36 -12.29
N ASP A 47 -4.99 -3.46 -13.10
CA ASP A 47 -4.64 -3.34 -14.53
C ASP A 47 -3.27 -2.70 -14.81
N ALA A 48 -2.61 -2.13 -13.79
CA ALA A 48 -1.32 -1.46 -13.90
C ALA A 48 -0.17 -2.26 -13.27
N VAL A 49 -0.44 -3.47 -12.76
CA VAL A 49 0.59 -4.37 -12.25
C VAL A 49 1.59 -4.69 -13.37
N PRO A 50 2.91 -4.46 -13.19
CA PRO A 50 3.92 -4.76 -14.19
C PRO A 50 3.86 -6.24 -14.61
N GLU A 51 4.03 -6.52 -15.91
CA GLU A 51 3.86 -7.87 -16.48
C GLU A 51 4.63 -8.95 -15.71
N HIS A 52 5.89 -8.67 -15.36
CA HIS A 52 6.76 -9.58 -14.62
C HIS A 52 6.34 -9.84 -13.16
N LEU A 53 5.37 -9.09 -12.63
CA LEU A 53 4.82 -9.23 -11.28
C LEU A 53 3.39 -9.77 -11.27
N LYS A 54 2.72 -9.88 -12.42
CA LYS A 54 1.30 -10.29 -12.49
C LYS A 54 1.04 -11.67 -11.88
N GLU A 55 1.95 -12.62 -12.08
CA GLU A 55 1.85 -13.96 -11.49
C GLU A 55 1.89 -13.96 -9.96
N GLN A 56 2.39 -12.89 -9.33
CA GLN A 56 2.46 -12.73 -7.88
C GLN A 56 1.25 -11.97 -7.31
N TYR A 57 0.38 -11.40 -8.16
CA TYR A 57 -0.76 -10.58 -7.75
C TYR A 57 -2.06 -11.40 -7.77
N THR A 58 -2.14 -12.38 -6.87
CA THR A 58 -3.19 -13.40 -6.86
C THR A 58 -4.27 -13.17 -5.79
N ALA A 59 -3.97 -12.36 -4.78
CA ALA A 59 -4.81 -12.11 -3.62
C ALA A 59 -6.20 -11.56 -3.97
N TYR A 60 -6.34 -10.80 -5.06
CA TYR A 60 -7.63 -10.31 -5.53
C TYR A 60 -8.62 -11.43 -5.87
N GLU A 61 -8.13 -12.58 -6.34
CA GLU A 61 -8.95 -13.77 -6.59
C GLU A 61 -8.97 -14.72 -5.40
N GLU A 62 -7.80 -15.02 -4.82
CA GLU A 62 -7.68 -15.98 -3.70
C GLU A 62 -8.51 -15.57 -2.48
N ASN A 63 -8.56 -14.27 -2.19
CA ASN A 63 -9.17 -13.73 -0.99
C ASN A 63 -10.50 -13.01 -1.25
N ALA A 64 -11.03 -13.02 -2.48
CA ALA A 64 -12.23 -12.26 -2.88
C ALA A 64 -13.44 -12.49 -1.96
N GLU A 65 -13.59 -13.70 -1.43
CA GLU A 65 -14.71 -14.13 -0.58
C GLU A 65 -14.32 -14.29 0.90
N LEU A 66 -13.08 -13.93 1.27
CA LEU A 66 -12.55 -14.07 2.64
C LEU A 66 -12.50 -12.74 3.41
N THR A 67 -12.89 -11.64 2.77
CA THR A 67 -12.73 -10.31 3.32
C THR A 67 -13.81 -9.32 2.86
N VAL A 68 -13.89 -8.18 3.55
CA VAL A 68 -14.91 -7.15 3.31
C VAL A 68 -14.65 -6.35 2.02
N ASN A 69 -13.39 -6.20 1.62
CA ASN A 69 -12.99 -5.60 0.34
C ASN A 69 -12.88 -6.68 -0.74
N SER A 70 -14.01 -7.32 -1.05
CA SER A 70 -14.09 -8.29 -2.14
C SER A 70 -13.62 -7.70 -3.48
N ARG A 71 -13.36 -8.56 -4.46
CA ARG A 71 -12.98 -8.12 -5.82
C ARG A 71 -13.96 -7.10 -6.40
N GLY A 72 -15.26 -7.36 -6.26
CA GLY A 72 -16.31 -6.45 -6.72
C GLY A 72 -16.32 -5.12 -5.96
N ALA A 73 -16.07 -5.13 -4.65
CA ALA A 73 -15.96 -3.90 -3.86
C ALA A 73 -14.74 -3.05 -4.29
N MET A 74 -13.58 -3.68 -4.50
CA MET A 74 -12.39 -3.01 -5.00
C MET A 74 -12.62 -2.37 -6.37
N GLN A 75 -13.29 -3.07 -7.30
CA GLN A 75 -13.67 -2.50 -8.60
C GLN A 75 -14.52 -1.24 -8.44
N VAL A 76 -15.55 -1.28 -7.57
CA VAL A 76 -16.39 -0.12 -7.29
C VAL A 76 -15.56 1.04 -6.69
N PHE A 77 -14.62 0.76 -5.79
CA PHE A 77 -13.75 1.81 -5.23
C PHE A 77 -12.90 2.49 -6.31
N PHE A 78 -12.27 1.72 -7.20
CA PHE A 78 -11.51 2.28 -8.32
C PHE A 78 -12.40 3.04 -9.31
N ASP A 79 -13.58 2.51 -9.64
CA ASP A 79 -14.57 3.16 -10.51
C ASP A 79 -15.12 4.46 -9.93
N CYS A 80 -15.17 4.58 -8.59
CA CYS A 80 -15.54 5.82 -7.91
C CYS A 80 -14.38 6.82 -7.86
N TYR A 81 -13.15 6.35 -7.59
CA TYR A 81 -11.98 7.21 -7.47
C TYR A 81 -11.51 7.77 -8.83
N LYS A 82 -11.59 6.96 -9.89
CA LYS A 82 -11.33 7.35 -11.30
C LYS A 82 -9.96 7.98 -11.57
N ALA A 83 -8.94 7.61 -10.81
CA ALA A 83 -7.58 7.94 -11.19
C ALA A 83 -7.17 7.14 -12.44
N PRO A 84 -6.30 7.69 -13.32
CA PRO A 84 -5.60 6.88 -14.31
C PRO A 84 -4.92 5.69 -13.65
N VAL A 85 -5.02 4.50 -14.24
CA VAL A 85 -4.47 3.27 -13.64
C VAL A 85 -2.96 3.35 -13.42
N ASP A 86 -2.26 4.13 -14.25
CA ASP A 86 -0.82 4.38 -14.23
C ASP A 86 -0.41 5.67 -13.49
N ASP A 87 -1.36 6.37 -12.85
CA ASP A 87 -1.03 7.52 -12.01
C ASP A 87 -0.11 7.09 -10.85
N VAL A 88 1.13 7.55 -10.86
CA VAL A 88 2.17 7.13 -9.91
C VAL A 88 1.91 7.55 -8.46
N TYR A 89 0.91 8.40 -8.20
CA TYR A 89 0.49 8.74 -6.83
C TYR A 89 -0.65 7.87 -6.32
N THR A 90 -1.38 7.20 -7.22
CA THR A 90 -2.38 6.19 -6.88
C THR A 90 -1.76 4.78 -6.99
N SER A 91 -1.14 4.46 -8.11
CA SER A 91 -0.31 3.27 -8.31
C SER A 91 1.13 3.53 -7.86
N CYS A 92 1.31 3.84 -6.57
CA CYS A 92 2.60 4.18 -5.94
C CYS A 92 3.73 3.19 -6.21
N LEU A 93 3.42 1.90 -6.43
CA LEU A 93 4.40 0.87 -6.80
C LEU A 93 5.19 1.24 -8.07
N LEU A 94 4.59 2.02 -8.97
CA LEU A 94 5.16 2.45 -10.24
C LEU A 94 6.02 3.72 -10.11
N HIS A 95 6.08 4.33 -8.92
CA HIS A 95 6.75 5.61 -8.75
C HIS A 95 8.27 5.49 -8.95
N PRO A 96 8.90 6.31 -9.80
CA PRO A 96 10.32 6.16 -10.14
C PRO A 96 11.29 6.49 -8.99
N ARG A 97 10.78 7.12 -7.93
CA ARG A 97 11.57 7.62 -6.78
C ARG A 97 11.26 6.93 -5.46
N LEU A 98 10.85 5.66 -5.47
CA LEU A 98 10.64 4.90 -4.23
C LEU A 98 11.87 4.94 -3.30
N LEU A 99 13.10 4.93 -3.85
CA LEU A 99 14.36 5.01 -3.10
C LEU A 99 14.53 6.31 -2.29
N ALA A 100 13.76 7.35 -2.61
CA ALA A 100 13.80 8.62 -1.88
C ALA A 100 12.93 8.60 -0.61
N LEU A 101 12.13 7.55 -0.40
CA LEU A 101 11.41 7.37 0.86
C LEU A 101 12.43 7.09 1.99
N PRO A 102 12.34 7.79 3.14
CA PRO A 102 13.36 7.68 4.18
C PRO A 102 13.30 6.35 4.96
N LYS A 103 12.09 5.90 5.27
CA LYS A 103 11.80 4.60 5.89
C LYS A 103 10.30 4.31 5.81
N VAL A 104 9.95 3.03 5.78
CA VAL A 104 8.58 2.57 5.61
C VAL A 104 8.24 1.49 6.64
N TYR A 105 7.03 1.53 7.18
CA TYR A 105 6.40 0.41 7.86
C TYR A 105 5.21 -0.08 7.05
N ILE A 106 5.10 -1.39 6.86
CA ILE A 106 3.94 -2.02 6.22
C ILE A 106 3.38 -3.13 7.12
N ALA A 107 2.07 -3.12 7.34
CA ALA A 107 1.35 -4.27 7.88
C ALA A 107 0.56 -4.98 6.76
N GLU A 108 0.86 -6.24 6.50
CA GLU A 108 0.14 -7.12 5.56
C GLU A 108 -0.87 -7.96 6.32
N LEU A 109 -2.07 -8.09 5.77
CA LEU A 109 -3.12 -8.98 6.28
C LEU A 109 -3.29 -10.17 5.31
N GLY A 110 -3.13 -11.40 5.80
CA GLY A 110 -2.96 -12.57 4.93
C GLY A 110 -4.22 -13.00 4.14
N LEU A 111 -5.42 -12.68 4.64
CA LEU A 111 -6.70 -12.98 3.97
C LEU A 111 -7.30 -11.74 3.28
N ASP A 112 -6.49 -10.72 3.04
CA ASP A 112 -6.89 -9.46 2.38
C ASP A 112 -6.70 -9.55 0.87
N THR A 113 -7.60 -8.95 0.07
CA THR A 113 -7.37 -8.83 -1.38
C THR A 113 -6.17 -7.94 -1.70
N LEU A 114 -5.79 -7.02 -0.80
CA LEU A 114 -4.61 -6.15 -0.90
C LEU A 114 -3.32 -6.78 -0.35
N ARG A 115 -3.34 -8.06 0.01
CA ARG A 115 -2.15 -8.77 0.52
C ARG A 115 -0.96 -8.62 -0.43
N ASP A 116 -1.20 -8.76 -1.73
CA ASP A 116 -0.12 -8.74 -2.71
C ASP A 116 0.32 -7.31 -3.05
N ASP A 117 -0.52 -6.28 -2.87
CA ASP A 117 -0.09 -4.87 -2.89
C ASP A 117 1.02 -4.60 -1.87
N ALA A 118 0.82 -5.08 -0.63
CA ALA A 118 1.81 -4.94 0.44
C ALA A 118 3.11 -5.70 0.12
N ARG A 119 2.99 -6.93 -0.40
CA ARG A 119 4.14 -7.79 -0.74
C ARG A 119 4.96 -7.23 -1.90
N LEU A 120 4.30 -6.79 -2.98
CA LEU A 120 4.97 -6.20 -4.13
C LEU A 120 5.67 -4.88 -3.76
N MET A 121 5.01 -4.03 -2.96
CA MET A 121 5.63 -2.81 -2.45
C MET A 121 6.84 -3.10 -1.55
N LYS A 122 6.76 -4.11 -0.67
CA LYS A 122 7.89 -4.57 0.12
C LYS A 122 9.07 -4.98 -0.77
N GLN A 123 8.82 -5.79 -1.80
CA GLN A 123 9.86 -6.22 -2.75
C GLN A 123 10.51 -5.02 -3.46
N ALA A 124 9.71 -4.05 -3.92
CA ALA A 124 10.21 -2.85 -4.57
C ALA A 124 11.06 -1.98 -3.63
N LEU A 125 10.64 -1.82 -2.37
CA LEU A 125 11.37 -1.06 -1.35
C LEU A 125 12.68 -1.77 -0.94
N ASP A 126 12.66 -3.10 -0.79
CA ASP A 126 13.85 -3.92 -0.53
C ASP A 126 14.87 -3.79 -1.68
N ALA A 127 14.41 -3.89 -2.93
CA ALA A 127 15.26 -3.73 -4.12
C ALA A 127 15.86 -2.31 -4.20
N ALA A 128 15.10 -1.29 -3.81
CA ALA A 128 15.54 0.09 -3.70
C ALA A 128 16.41 0.38 -2.45
N LYS A 129 16.59 -0.61 -1.55
CA LYS A 129 17.30 -0.49 -0.27
C LYS A 129 16.72 0.57 0.67
N VAL A 130 15.41 0.80 0.61
CA VAL A 130 14.70 1.66 1.57
C VAL A 130 14.58 0.91 2.89
N PRO A 131 14.92 1.52 4.04
CA PRO A 131 14.69 0.90 5.35
C PRO A 131 13.21 0.57 5.54
N ILE A 132 12.89 -0.72 5.63
CA ILE A 132 11.52 -1.20 5.79
C ILE A 132 11.39 -2.10 7.01
N MET A 133 10.31 -1.89 7.76
CA MET A 133 9.76 -2.85 8.72
C MET A 133 8.47 -3.41 8.12
N TYR A 134 8.31 -4.72 8.18
CA TYR A 134 7.20 -5.42 7.54
C TYR A 134 6.67 -6.51 8.47
N ASP A 135 5.41 -6.37 8.87
CA ASP A 135 4.72 -7.37 9.68
C ASP A 135 3.61 -8.02 8.84
N ALA A 136 3.67 -9.35 8.71
CA ALA A 136 2.60 -10.14 8.13
C ALA A 136 1.71 -10.70 9.23
N TYR A 137 0.40 -10.63 9.03
CA TYR A 137 -0.62 -11.18 9.91
C TYR A 137 -1.41 -12.28 9.18
N PRO A 138 -0.91 -13.54 9.18
CA PRO A 138 -1.59 -14.66 8.55
C PRO A 138 -2.98 -14.92 9.15
N GLY A 139 -3.98 -15.14 8.30
CA GLY A 139 -5.35 -15.42 8.76
C GLY A 139 -6.20 -14.18 9.08
N TYR A 140 -5.63 -12.97 8.96
CA TYR A 140 -6.35 -11.73 9.23
C TYR A 140 -6.94 -11.16 7.93
N PRO A 141 -8.25 -10.84 7.87
CA PRO A 141 -8.87 -10.15 6.74
C PRO A 141 -8.63 -8.63 6.80
N HIS A 142 -8.90 -7.95 5.70
CA HIS A 142 -8.77 -6.49 5.56
C HIS A 142 -9.39 -5.71 6.73
N CYS A 143 -8.64 -4.73 7.24
CA CYS A 143 -9.02 -3.87 8.35
C CYS A 143 -9.43 -4.58 9.66
N SER A 144 -9.03 -5.83 9.86
CA SER A 144 -9.28 -6.60 11.09
C SER A 144 -8.92 -5.86 12.40
N PHE A 145 -7.87 -5.04 12.41
CA PHE A 145 -7.49 -4.21 13.56
C PHE A 145 -8.53 -3.15 13.96
N MET A 146 -9.51 -2.83 13.10
CA MET A 146 -10.62 -1.93 13.46
C MET A 146 -11.65 -2.59 14.38
N PHE A 147 -11.62 -3.92 14.47
CA PHE A 147 -12.55 -4.71 15.27
C PHE A 147 -11.82 -5.29 16.48
N PRO A 148 -11.60 -4.50 17.54
CA PRO A 148 -10.94 -5.00 18.74
C PRO A 148 -11.76 -6.14 19.31
N PHE A 149 -11.23 -7.36 19.20
CA PHE A 149 -11.85 -8.57 19.71
C PHE A 149 -10.91 -9.24 20.69
N LYS A 150 -11.42 -9.58 21.88
CA LYS A 150 -10.60 -10.05 23.00
C LYS A 150 -9.90 -11.40 22.74
N SER A 151 -10.36 -12.15 21.75
CA SER A 151 -9.87 -13.50 21.45
C SER A 151 -9.25 -13.65 20.06
N LEU A 152 -8.93 -12.53 19.40
CA LEU A 152 -7.96 -12.49 18.32
C LEU A 152 -6.57 -12.23 18.92
#